data_AF-A0A2W4SBS2-F1
#
_entry.id   AF-A0A2W4SBS2-F1
#
_cell.length_a   1.000
_cell.length_b   1.000
_cell.length_c   1.000
_cell.angle_alpha   90.00
_cell.angle_beta   90.00
_cell.angle_gamma   90.00
#
_symmetry.space_group_name_H-M   'P 1'
#
loop_
_entity.id
_entity.type
_entity.pdbx_description
1 polymer ?
#
loop_
_entity_poly.entity_id
_entity_poly.type
_entity_poly.pdbx_seq_one_letter_code
_entity_poly.pdbx_strand_id
1 'polypeptide(L)'
;MAQRSVALSAARPSLGRIALNGAAGLALLYILLPLIFVTWLAFFRQEIPSFPPEGYSVKWFAAAANNQPFINGFLLSLQVGVAATLLGLLVGVPASLALVRHK
;
A
#
# COMPACT_ATOMS: atom_id res chain seq x y z
N MET A 1 11.47 -35.64 41.99
CA MET A 1 12.56 -36.02 41.09
C MET A 1 12.11 -35.71 39.65
N ALA A 2 12.94 -34.98 38.90
CA ALA A 2 12.83 -34.63 37.47
C ALA A 2 11.80 -33.56 37.04
N GLN A 3 12.18 -32.30 37.26
CA GLN A 3 11.94 -31.20 36.32
C GLN A 3 12.35 -31.65 34.90
N ARG A 4 11.39 -31.89 34.01
CA ARG A 4 11.66 -31.94 32.57
C ARG A 4 11.40 -30.55 32.01
N SER A 5 12.50 -29.81 31.94
CA SER A 5 12.73 -28.64 31.11
C SER A 5 11.89 -28.64 29.83
N VAL A 6 10.77 -27.92 29.85
CA VAL A 6 10.14 -27.38 28.64
C VAL A 6 11.05 -26.26 28.16
N ALA A 7 12.19 -26.65 27.59
CA ALA A 7 13.05 -25.74 26.87
C ALA A 7 12.24 -25.26 25.67
N LEU A 8 11.86 -23.99 25.69
CA LEU A 8 11.33 -23.26 24.55
C LEU A 8 12.34 -23.44 23.42
N SER A 9 12.04 -24.38 22.51
CA SER A 9 12.80 -24.57 21.29
C SER A 9 12.64 -23.29 20.49
N ALA A 10 13.60 -22.38 20.64
CA ALA A 10 13.77 -21.24 19.77
C ALA A 10 13.96 -21.81 18.37
N ALA A 11 12.85 -21.92 17.62
CA ALA A 11 12.83 -22.45 16.28
C ALA A 11 13.82 -21.63 15.46
N ARG A 12 14.99 -22.23 15.16
CA ARG A 12 15.97 -21.60 14.28
C ARG A 12 15.24 -21.27 12.98
N PRO A 13 15.29 -20.01 12.50
CA PRO A 13 14.60 -19.67 11.26
C PRO A 13 15.16 -20.57 10.16
N SER A 14 14.31 -21.46 9.64
CA SER A 14 14.72 -22.38 8.59
C SER A 14 15.19 -21.56 7.40
N LEU A 15 16.35 -21.89 6.83
CA LEU A 15 16.98 -21.16 5.73
C LEU A 15 15.98 -20.84 4.59
N GLY A 16 15.07 -21.77 4.29
CA GLY A 16 14.01 -21.57 3.29
C GLY A 16 13.01 -20.46 3.62
N ARG A 17 12.64 -20.27 4.90
CA ARG A 17 11.78 -19.16 5.34
C ARG A 17 12.49 -17.81 5.21
N ILE A 18 13.79 -17.76 5.54
CA ILE A 18 14.59 -16.55 5.37
C ILE A 18 14.70 -16.20 3.89
N ALA A 19 15.03 -17.18 3.04
CA ALA A 19 15.13 -16.99 1.60
C ALA A 19 13.80 -16.54 0.98
N LEU A 20 12.68 -17.17 1.35
CA LEU A 20 11.35 -16.80 0.87
C LEU A 20 10.97 -15.37 1.30
N ASN A 21 11.15 -15.04 2.58
CA ASN A 21 10.84 -13.71 3.09
C ASN A 21 11.74 -12.63 2.47
N GLY A 22 13.02 -12.95 2.28
CA GLY A 22 13.98 -12.07 1.59
C GLY A 22 13.58 -11.83 0.14
N ALA A 23 13.24 -12.88 -0.60
CA ALA A 23 12.77 -12.77 -1.99
C ALA A 23 11.45 -11.99 -2.10
N ALA A 24 10.48 -12.27 -1.23
CA ALA A 24 9.21 -11.53 -1.18
C ALA A 24 9.43 -10.05 -0.84
N GLY A 25 10.32 -9.76 0.13
CA GLY A 25 10.68 -8.39 0.50
C GLY A 25 11.36 -7.63 -0.64
N LEU A 26 12.29 -8.26 -1.35
CA LEU A 26 12.94 -7.67 -2.53
C LEU A 26 11.95 -7.43 -3.67
N ALA A 27 11.04 -8.37 -3.93
CA ALA A 27 10.00 -8.21 -4.93
C ALA A 27 9.06 -7.05 -4.59
N LEU A 28 8.61 -6.96 -3.33
CA LEU A 28 7.79 -5.84 -2.86
C LEU A 28 8.54 -4.52 -2.97
N LEU A 29 9.81 -4.47 -2.56
CA LEU A 29 10.63 -3.27 -2.69
C LEU A 29 10.77 -2.83 -4.15
N TYR A 30 10.99 -3.78 -5.07
CA TYR A 30 11.08 -3.50 -6.50
C TYR A 30 9.77 -2.93 -7.06
N ILE A 31 8.63 -3.50 -6.67
CA ILE A 31 7.29 -2.99 -7.07
C ILE A 31 7.03 -1.59 -6.50
N LEU A 32 7.47 -1.33 -5.27
CA LEU A 32 7.29 -0.03 -4.60
C LEU A 32 8.33 1.02 -5.00
N LEU A 33 9.45 0.62 -5.60
CA LEU A 33 10.53 1.50 -6.03
C LEU A 33 10.04 2.73 -6.81
N PRO A 34 9.23 2.61 -7.88
CA PRO A 34 8.71 3.78 -8.60
C PRO A 34 7.84 4.70 -7.74
N LEU A 35 7.08 4.13 -6.78
CA LEU A 35 6.27 4.93 -5.85
C LEU A 35 7.16 5.73 -4.89
N ILE A 36 8.26 5.13 -4.41
CA ILE A 36 9.26 5.83 -3.58
C ILE A 36 9.84 7.01 -4.36
N PHE A 37 10.23 6.80 -5.63
CA PHE A 37 10.78 7.86 -6.47
C PHE A 37 9.77 9.00 -6.71
N VAL A 38 8.55 8.70 -7.14
CA VAL A 38 7.52 9.73 -7.37
C VAL A 38 7.20 10.49 -6.07
N THR A 39 7.14 9.80 -4.94
CA THR A 39 6.92 10.44 -3.63
C THR A 39 8.07 11.37 -3.26
N TRP A 40 9.32 10.96 -3.51
CA TRP A 40 10.49 11.81 -3.28
C TRP A 40 10.51 13.04 -4.21
N LEU A 41 10.20 12.85 -5.49
CA LEU A 41 10.11 13.92 -6.49
C LEU A 41 9.01 14.94 -6.15
N ALA A 42 7.92 14.52 -5.50
CA ALA A 42 6.85 15.44 -5.09
C ALA A 42 7.32 16.55 -4.13
N PHE A 43 8.50 16.39 -3.52
CA PHE A 43 9.11 17.41 -2.67
C PHE A 43 10.07 18.35 -3.43
N PHE A 44 10.32 18.15 -4.73
CA PHE A 44 11.26 19.00 -5.47
C PHE A 44 10.69 20.41 -5.69
N ARG A 45 11.52 21.44 -5.54
CA ARG A 45 11.11 22.84 -5.74
C ARG A 45 10.87 23.19 -7.20
N GLN A 46 11.69 22.67 -8.12
CA GLN A 46 11.56 22.91 -9.55
C GLN A 46 10.30 22.26 -10.14
N GLU A 47 9.71 22.86 -11.19
CA GLU A 47 8.52 22.32 -11.88
C GLU A 47 8.85 21.14 -12.79
N ILE A 48 10.01 21.18 -13.42
CA ILE A 48 10.54 20.07 -14.22
C ILE A 48 11.57 19.36 -13.34
N PRO A 49 11.34 18.10 -12.95
CA PRO A 49 12.31 17.36 -12.13
C PRO A 49 13.65 17.22 -12.86
N SER A 50 14.65 17.93 -12.37
CA SER A 50 16.05 17.81 -12.77
C SER A 50 16.90 17.28 -11.61
N PHE A 51 18.02 16.65 -11.95
CA PHE A 51 18.99 16.16 -10.98
C PHE A 51 20.34 16.87 -11.19
N PRO A 52 20.99 17.40 -10.13
CA PRO A 52 20.59 17.40 -8.72
C PRO A 52 19.38 18.32 -8.43
N PRO A 53 18.57 18.04 -7.39
CA PRO A 53 17.43 18.90 -7.06
C PRO A 53 17.91 20.28 -6.56
N GLU A 54 17.24 21.35 -7.02
CA GLU A 54 17.55 22.73 -6.62
C GLU A 54 17.11 23.02 -5.17
N GLY A 55 16.19 22.21 -4.63
CA GLY A 55 15.81 22.20 -3.23
C GLY A 55 14.52 21.44 -2.96
N TYR A 56 14.16 21.34 -1.67
CA TYR A 56 12.94 20.67 -1.22
C TYR A 56 11.87 21.65 -0.72
N SER A 57 10.60 21.37 -1.01
CA SER A 57 9.45 22.19 -0.60
C SER A 57 8.16 21.37 -0.57
N VAL A 58 7.20 21.81 0.24
CA VAL A 58 5.82 21.29 0.28
C VAL A 58 4.84 22.11 -0.58
N LYS A 59 5.35 23.03 -1.42
CA LYS A 59 4.54 23.96 -2.23
C LYS A 59 3.47 23.25 -3.07
N TRP A 60 3.77 22.06 -3.58
CA TRP A 60 2.86 21.32 -4.46
C TRP A 60 1.66 20.76 -3.70
N PHE A 61 1.86 20.35 -2.44
CA PHE A 61 0.76 19.94 -1.57
C PHE A 61 -0.17 21.12 -1.26
N ALA A 62 0.40 22.29 -0.98
CA ALA A 62 -0.40 23.52 -0.80
C ALA A 62 -1.09 23.96 -2.10
N ALA A 63 -0.43 23.86 -3.26
CA ALA A 63 -1.03 24.17 -4.55
C ALA A 63 -2.19 23.21 -4.89
N ALA A 64 -2.03 21.91 -4.64
CA ALA A 64 -3.09 20.93 -4.81
C ALA A 64 -4.28 21.20 -3.87
N ALA A 65 -4.03 21.55 -2.62
CA ALA A 65 -5.06 21.89 -1.64
C ALA A 65 -5.82 23.19 -1.93
N ASN A 66 -5.28 24.07 -2.79
CA ASN A 66 -5.96 25.29 -3.25
C ASN A 66 -6.50 25.17 -4.69
N ASN A 67 -6.37 24.01 -5.33
CA ASN A 67 -6.82 23.77 -6.70
C ASN A 67 -8.22 23.13 -6.68
N GLN A 68 -9.27 23.95 -6.86
CA GLN A 68 -10.65 23.49 -6.76
C GLN A 68 -11.01 22.37 -7.75
N PRO A 69 -10.63 22.43 -9.05
CA PRO A 69 -10.80 21.30 -9.96
C PRO A 69 -10.18 19.99 -9.46
N PHE A 70 -8.95 20.04 -8.93
CA PHE A 70 -8.27 18.88 -8.36
C PHE A 70 -9.04 18.29 -7.16
N ILE A 71 -9.44 19.13 -6.22
CA ILE A 71 -10.18 18.73 -5.01
C ILE A 71 -11.52 18.09 -5.39
N ASN A 72 -12.27 18.72 -6.31
CA ASN A 72 -13.56 18.20 -6.76
C ASN A 72 -13.40 16.83 -7.44
N GLY A 73 -12.38 16.66 -8.29
CA GLY A 73 -12.08 15.37 -8.93
C GLY A 73 -11.66 14.29 -7.92
N PHE A 74 -10.86 14.66 -6.91
CA PHE A 74 -10.47 13.77 -5.83
C PHE A 74 -11.68 13.30 -5.00
N LEU A 75 -12.54 14.24 -4.58
CA LEU A 75 -13.75 13.93 -3.80
C LEU A 75 -14.74 13.08 -4.61
N LEU A 76 -14.93 13.39 -5.88
CA LEU A 76 -15.78 12.59 -6.76
C LEU A 76 -15.26 11.16 -6.87
N SER A 77 -13.95 10.99 -7.09
CA SER A 77 -13.32 9.66 -7.18
C SER A 77 -13.48 8.88 -5.86
N LEU A 78 -13.32 9.55 -4.72
CA LEU A 78 -13.53 8.96 -3.40
C LEU A 78 -14.98 8.51 -3.21
N GLN A 79 -15.95 9.36 -3.55
CA GLN A 79 -17.38 9.05 -3.47
C GLN A 79 -17.73 7.84 -4.35
N VAL A 80 -17.28 7.84 -5.61
CA VAL A 80 -17.51 6.74 -6.55
C VAL A 80 -16.85 5.45 -6.07
N GLY A 81 -15.60 5.51 -5.59
CA GLY A 81 -14.88 4.33 -5.09
C GLY A 81 -15.54 3.69 -3.87
N VAL A 82 -16.00 4.51 -2.92
CA VAL A 82 -16.73 4.04 -1.73
C VAL A 82 -18.08 3.45 -2.13
N ALA A 83 -18.86 4.15 -2.96
CA ALA A 83 -20.15 3.66 -3.43
C ALA A 83 -20.01 2.33 -4.18
N ALA A 84 -19.04 2.23 -5.10
CA ALA A 84 -18.78 1.01 -5.86
C ALA A 84 -18.38 -0.15 -4.95
N THR A 85 -17.54 0.09 -3.93
CA THR A 85 -17.14 -0.93 -2.96
C THR A 85 -18.33 -1.41 -2.14
N LEU A 86 -19.16 -0.49 -1.64
CA LEU A 86 -20.36 -0.84 -0.87
C LEU A 86 -21.35 -1.65 -1.70
N LEU A 87 -21.67 -1.19 -2.91
CA LEU A 87 -22.56 -1.91 -3.83
C LEU A 87 -21.98 -3.29 -4.20
N GLY A 88 -20.68 -3.35 -4.47
CA GLY A 88 -19.96 -4.59 -4.76
C GLY A 88 -20.03 -5.58 -3.59
N LEU A 89 -19.87 -5.12 -2.35
CA LEU A 89 -20.02 -5.97 -1.16
C LEU A 89 -21.48 -6.39 -0.92
N LEU A 90 -22.43 -5.46 -1.08
CA LEU A 90 -23.86 -5.72 -0.89
C LEU A 90 -24.39 -6.79 -1.85
N VAL A 91 -23.87 -6.86 -3.07
CA VAL A 91 -24.27 -7.87 -4.07
C VAL A 91 -23.36 -9.10 -3.99
N GLY A 92 -22.05 -8.89 -3.94
CA GLY A 92 -21.05 -9.95 -4.03
C GLY A 92 -21.05 -10.89 -2.82
N VAL A 93 -21.21 -10.35 -1.60
CA VAL A 93 -21.22 -11.19 -0.39
C VAL A 93 -22.44 -12.13 -0.38
N PRO A 94 -23.70 -11.66 -0.54
CA PRO A 94 -24.84 -12.57 -0.63
C PRO A 94 -24.76 -13.54 -1.81
N ALA A 95 -24.31 -13.09 -2.98
CA ALA A 95 -24.14 -13.96 -4.15
C ALA A 95 -23.17 -15.11 -3.87
N SER A 96 -22.00 -14.82 -3.27
CA SER A 96 -21.02 -15.84 -2.90
C SER A 96 -21.60 -16.84 -1.88
N LEU A 97 -22.38 -16.36 -0.91
CA LEU A 97 -23.02 -17.20 0.09
C LEU A 97 -24.10 -18.09 -0.52
N ALA A 98 -24.91 -17.55 -1.42
CA ALA A 98 -25.92 -18.32 -2.14
C ALA A 98 -25.27 -19.41 -2.99
N LEU A 99 -24.24 -19.08 -3.78
CA LEU A 99 -23.56 -20.06 -4.64
C LEU A 99 -22.89 -21.20 -3.87
N VAL A 100 -22.33 -20.93 -2.67
CA VAL A 100 -21.65 -21.95 -1.87
C VAL A 100 -22.65 -22.78 -1.04
N ARG A 101 -23.78 -22.19 -0.64
CA ARG A 101 -24.71 -22.80 0.34
C ARG A 101 -26.01 -23.32 -0.28
N HIS A 102 -26.39 -22.86 -1.47
CA HIS A 102 -27.40 -23.55 -2.27
C HIS A 102 -26.73 -24.60 -3.15
N LYS A 103 -27.28 -25.82 -3.14
CA LYS A 103 -27.03 -26.82 -4.18
C LYS A 103 -27.76 -26.44 -5.45
#